data_AF-A0A1J3JCG5-F1
#
_entry.id   AF-A0A1J3JCG5-F1
#
_cell.length_a   1.000
_cell.length_b   1.000
_cell.length_c   1.000
_cell.angle_alpha   90.00
_cell.angle_beta   90.00
_cell.angle_gamma   90.00
#
_symmetry.space_group_name_H-M   'P 1'
#
loop_
_entity.id
_entity.type
_entity.pdbx_description
1 polymer ?
#
loop_
_entity_poly.entity_id
_entity_poly.type
_entity_poly.pdbx_seq_one_letter_code
_entity_poly.pdbx_strand_id
1 'polypeptide(L)'
;MLDSGFPSQTFSGVRFALVGFSSIDGNKLRSKLLGCGGIDVGQSTCTHLIVDKLVYDDPICVDARSSGKVVVTRSWVDHSFDVGMLIDEKSVLYRPLRDLNGIPGAKSLVVCLTGYQHQDREDIMMMVDLMGGQFSKPLVA
;
A
#
# COMPACT_ATOMS: atom_id res chain seq x y z
N MET A 1 21.09 19.27 -2.45
CA MET A 1 21.69 17.93 -2.24
C MET A 1 21.86 17.30 -3.60
N LEU A 2 23.02 16.71 -3.89
CA LEU A 2 23.35 16.16 -5.21
C LEU A 2 22.41 15.01 -5.58
N ASP A 3 21.72 15.16 -6.71
CA ASP A 3 21.15 14.05 -7.47
C ASP A 3 22.31 13.14 -7.92
N SER A 4 22.56 12.07 -7.16
CA SER A 4 23.45 11.01 -7.61
C SER A 4 22.69 10.20 -8.67
N GLY A 5 23.14 10.27 -9.93
CA GLY A 5 22.53 9.65 -11.12
C GLY A 5 22.53 8.11 -11.16
N PHE A 6 22.39 7.45 -10.00
CA PHE A 6 22.06 6.04 -9.90
C PHE A 6 20.56 5.90 -9.68
N PRO A 7 19.87 5.04 -10.46
CA PRO A 7 18.47 4.76 -10.22
C PRO A 7 18.34 4.20 -8.80
N SER A 8 17.41 4.78 -8.03
CA SER A 8 17.09 4.35 -6.67
C SER A 8 16.96 2.83 -6.63
N GLN A 9 17.50 2.17 -5.60
CA GLN A 9 17.41 0.72 -5.45
C GLN A 9 16.40 0.34 -4.35
N THR A 10 15.41 1.20 -4.10
CA THR A 10 14.39 1.03 -3.07
C THR A 10 13.75 -0.36 -3.07
N PHE A 11 13.50 -0.95 -4.24
CA PHE A 11 12.86 -2.27 -4.39
C PHE A 11 13.83 -3.38 -4.78
N SER A 12 15.13 -3.21 -4.52
CA SER A 12 16.11 -4.28 -4.74
C SER A 12 15.71 -5.54 -3.95
N GLY A 13 15.72 -6.69 -4.62
CA GLY A 13 15.27 -7.97 -4.05
C GLY A 13 13.76 -8.21 -4.11
N VAL A 14 12.95 -7.21 -4.46
CA VAL A 14 11.50 -7.36 -4.61
C VAL A 14 11.18 -8.01 -5.96
N ARG A 15 10.81 -9.29 -5.91
CA ARG A 15 10.24 -10.01 -7.07
C ARG A 15 8.72 -9.90 -7.00
N PHE A 16 8.09 -9.14 -7.89
CA PHE A 16 6.69 -8.76 -7.77
C PHE A 16 5.80 -9.30 -8.88
N ALA A 17 4.49 -9.26 -8.62
CA ALA A 17 3.41 -9.40 -9.59
C ALA A 17 2.30 -8.39 -9.27
N LEU A 18 1.59 -7.90 -10.29
CA LEU A 18 0.48 -6.95 -10.13
C LEU A 18 -0.86 -7.64 -10.43
N VAL A 19 -1.87 -7.45 -9.59
CA VAL A 19 -3.23 -7.99 -9.79
C VAL A 19 -4.31 -6.95 -9.46
N GLY A 20 -5.37 -6.89 -10.26
CA GLY A 20 -6.53 -6.02 -10.02
C GLY A 20 -6.36 -4.54 -10.42
N PHE A 21 -5.23 -4.20 -11.03
CA PHE A 21 -4.98 -2.86 -11.57
C PHE A 21 -5.62 -2.66 -12.95
N SER A 22 -6.01 -1.41 -13.26
CA SER A 22 -6.26 -1.01 -14.65
C SER A 22 -4.96 -1.06 -15.47
N SER A 23 -5.03 -1.18 -16.79
CA SER A 23 -3.81 -1.21 -17.64
C SER A 23 -2.94 0.03 -17.45
N ILE A 24 -3.55 1.20 -17.30
CA ILE A 24 -2.83 2.47 -17.13
C ILE A 24 -2.15 2.50 -15.76
N ASP A 25 -2.89 2.16 -14.71
CA ASP A 25 -2.41 2.15 -13.33
C ASP A 25 -1.32 1.10 -13.11
N GLY A 26 -1.53 -0.11 -13.62
CA GLY A 26 -0.58 -1.20 -13.55
C GLY A 26 0.72 -0.87 -14.27
N ASN A 27 0.66 -0.26 -15.46
CA ASN A 27 1.86 0.13 -16.21
C ASN A 27 2.66 1.23 -15.50
N LYS A 28 1.99 2.23 -14.91
CA LYS A 28 2.65 3.27 -14.12
C LYS A 28 3.37 2.67 -12.90
N LEU A 29 2.67 1.83 -12.13
CA LEU A 29 3.23 1.20 -10.93
C LEU A 29 4.37 0.25 -11.27
N ARG A 30 4.21 -0.55 -12.33
CA ARG A 30 5.26 -1.43 -12.86
C ARG A 30 6.51 -0.65 -13.26
N SER A 31 6.33 0.46 -13.98
CA SER A 31 7.47 1.30 -14.40
C SER A 31 8.21 1.89 -13.19
N LYS A 32 7.48 2.32 -12.15
CA LYS A 32 8.06 2.79 -10.88
C LYS A 32 8.89 1.69 -10.20
N LEU A 33 8.32 0.50 -10.03
CA LEU A 33 9.00 -0.65 -9.39
C LEU A 33 10.25 -1.07 -10.16
N LEU A 34 10.15 -1.24 -11.47
CA LEU A 34 11.29 -1.62 -12.33
C LEU A 34 12.39 -0.55 -12.32
N GLY A 35 12.01 0.72 -12.43
CA GLY A 35 12.93 1.84 -12.37
C GLY A 35 13.65 1.98 -11.03
N CYS A 36 13.14 1.32 -9.98
CA CYS A 36 13.68 1.35 -8.63
C CYS A 36 14.24 -0.02 -8.15
N GLY A 37 14.59 -0.92 -9.06
CA GLY A 37 15.30 -2.17 -8.76
C GLY A 37 14.42 -3.40 -8.52
N GLY A 38 13.09 -3.27 -8.58
CA GLY A 38 12.15 -4.39 -8.51
C GLY A 38 12.16 -5.22 -9.79
N ILE A 39 11.75 -6.49 -9.71
CA ILE A 39 11.70 -7.42 -10.84
C ILE A 39 10.29 -7.98 -10.98
N ASP A 40 9.65 -7.74 -12.13
CA ASP A 40 8.37 -8.38 -12.44
C ASP A 40 8.60 -9.83 -12.89
N VAL A 41 8.02 -10.78 -12.16
CA VAL A 41 8.22 -12.23 -12.39
C VAL A 41 6.90 -12.99 -12.55
N GLY A 42 5.77 -12.26 -12.60
CA GLY A 42 4.44 -12.85 -12.61
C GLY A 42 4.07 -13.56 -11.29
N GLN A 43 2.81 -14.01 -11.20
CA GLN A 43 2.24 -14.46 -9.92
C GLN A 43 2.89 -15.72 -9.35
N SER A 44 3.36 -16.64 -10.18
CA SER A 44 3.83 -17.96 -9.75
C SER A 44 5.13 -17.92 -8.94
N THR A 45 6.07 -17.05 -9.31
CA THR A 45 7.42 -16.98 -8.70
C THR A 45 7.71 -15.69 -7.94
N CYS A 46 6.69 -14.84 -7.77
CA CYS A 46 6.82 -13.62 -7.01
C CYS A 46 6.97 -13.87 -5.50
N THR A 47 7.69 -12.96 -4.87
CA THR A 47 7.79 -12.81 -3.42
C THR A 47 6.72 -11.86 -2.88
N HIS A 48 6.36 -10.86 -3.68
CA HIS A 48 5.39 -9.81 -3.36
C HIS A 48 4.27 -9.80 -4.40
N LEU A 49 3.07 -10.15 -3.98
CA LEU A 49 1.87 -9.92 -4.77
C LEU A 49 1.32 -8.55 -4.42
N ILE A 50 1.39 -7.61 -5.37
CA ILE A 50 0.88 -6.26 -5.19
C ILE A 50 -0.51 -6.22 -5.83
N VAL A 51 -1.51 -5.83 -5.06
CA VAL A 51 -2.92 -5.87 -5.48
C VAL A 51 -3.59 -4.51 -5.42
N ASP A 52 -4.60 -4.33 -6.26
CA ASP A 52 -5.53 -3.20 -6.24
C ASP A 52 -6.95 -3.72 -6.42
N LYS A 53 -7.94 -3.10 -5.78
CA LYS A 53 -9.37 -3.50 -5.85
C LYS A 53 -9.67 -4.96 -5.49
N LEU A 54 -8.75 -5.66 -4.85
CA LEU A 54 -8.97 -6.97 -4.25
C LEU A 54 -9.15 -6.81 -2.75
N VAL A 55 -10.00 -7.65 -2.16
CA VAL A 55 -10.17 -7.71 -0.71
C VAL A 55 -9.19 -8.67 -0.08
N TYR A 56 -8.99 -8.55 1.23
CA TYR A 56 -8.10 -9.40 2.01
C TYR A 56 -8.38 -10.88 1.76
N ASP A 57 -9.65 -11.28 1.78
CA ASP A 57 -10.08 -12.67 1.65
C ASP A 57 -10.35 -13.10 0.18
N ASP A 58 -9.92 -12.30 -0.81
CA ASP A 58 -9.95 -12.71 -2.21
C ASP A 58 -9.13 -14.00 -2.40
N PRO A 59 -9.61 -15.00 -3.17
CA PRO A 59 -8.90 -16.28 -3.35
C PRO A 59 -7.44 -16.11 -3.78
N ILE A 60 -7.14 -15.16 -4.67
CA ILE A 60 -5.78 -14.91 -5.14
C ILE A 60 -4.89 -14.44 -3.97
N CYS A 61 -5.43 -13.58 -3.11
CA CYS A 61 -4.72 -13.07 -1.94
C CYS A 61 -4.53 -14.17 -0.88
N VAL A 62 -5.54 -15.01 -0.65
CA VAL A 62 -5.48 -16.14 0.28
C VAL A 62 -4.44 -17.17 -0.18
N ASP A 63 -4.46 -17.56 -1.46
CA ASP A 63 -3.51 -18.51 -2.03
C ASP A 63 -2.08 -18.01 -1.97
N ALA A 64 -1.88 -16.73 -2.29
CA ALA A 64 -0.56 -16.09 -2.22
C ALA A 64 0.00 -16.12 -0.79
N ARG A 65 -0.79 -15.69 0.22
CA ARG A 65 -0.37 -15.73 1.63
C ARG A 65 -0.15 -17.16 2.12
N SER A 66 -1.01 -18.10 1.74
CA SER A 66 -0.88 -19.52 2.11
C SER A 66 0.39 -20.15 1.52
N SER A 67 0.87 -19.61 0.39
CA SER A 67 2.14 -19.97 -0.23
C SER A 67 3.35 -19.20 0.35
N GLY A 68 3.17 -18.43 1.43
CA GLY A 68 4.22 -17.63 2.07
C GLY A 68 4.59 -16.34 1.34
N LYS A 69 3.80 -15.90 0.36
CA LYS A 69 4.04 -14.62 -0.33
C LYS A 69 3.53 -13.46 0.50
N VAL A 70 4.20 -12.32 0.38
CA VAL A 70 3.75 -11.04 0.90
C VAL A 70 2.63 -10.52 -0.01
N VAL A 71 1.50 -10.09 0.56
CA VAL A 71 0.41 -9.47 -0.20
C VAL A 71 0.21 -8.05 0.30
N VAL A 72 0.46 -7.07 -0.57
CA VAL A 72 0.42 -5.65 -0.26
C VAL A 72 -0.37 -4.86 -1.31
N THR A 73 -0.78 -3.64 -0.98
CA THR A 73 -1.45 -2.72 -1.90
C THR A 73 -0.47 -1.76 -2.55
N ARG A 74 -0.96 -0.96 -3.52
CA ARG A 74 -0.21 0.16 -4.10
C ARG A 74 0.41 1.09 -3.05
N SER A 75 -0.26 1.32 -1.92
CA SER A 75 0.19 2.25 -0.89
C SER A 75 1.56 1.88 -0.31
N TRP A 76 1.90 0.59 -0.26
CA TRP A 76 3.23 0.15 0.16
C TRP A 76 4.33 0.59 -0.80
N VAL A 77 4.05 0.48 -2.10
CA VAL A 77 4.97 0.89 -3.16
C VAL A 77 5.14 2.40 -3.14
N ASP A 78 4.04 3.14 -3.07
CA ASP A 78 4.09 4.59 -3.08
C ASP A 78 4.84 5.13 -1.86
N HIS A 79 4.52 4.64 -0.66
CA HIS A 79 5.21 5.08 0.55
C HIS A 79 6.69 4.64 0.58
N SER A 80 7.03 3.44 0.11
CA SER A 80 8.44 3.02 0.00
C SER A 80 9.23 3.92 -0.95
N PHE A 81 8.60 4.28 -2.07
CA PHE A 81 9.21 5.17 -3.05
C PHE A 81 9.40 6.59 -2.49
N ASP A 82 8.39 7.13 -1.80
CA ASP A 82 8.42 8.50 -1.28
C ASP A 82 9.46 8.66 -0.15
N VAL A 83 9.66 7.64 0.68
CA VAL A 83 10.72 7.63 1.72
C VAL A 83 12.08 7.24 1.13
N GLY A 84 12.10 6.59 -0.03
CA GLY A 84 13.30 6.08 -0.68
C GLY A 84 13.85 4.78 -0.06
N MET A 85 13.10 4.12 0.83
CA MET A 85 13.47 2.87 1.49
C MET A 85 12.35 1.85 1.42
N LEU A 86 12.70 0.56 1.47
CA LEU A 86 11.71 -0.51 1.56
C LEU A 86 11.07 -0.49 2.96
N ILE A 87 9.81 -0.07 3.04
CA ILE A 87 9.09 -0.03 4.32
C ILE A 87 8.59 -1.43 4.70
N ASP A 88 8.37 -1.65 5.99
CA ASP A 88 7.87 -2.93 6.51
C ASP A 88 6.52 -3.30 5.89
N GLU A 89 6.55 -4.34 5.05
CA GLU A 89 5.38 -4.89 4.39
C GLU A 89 4.36 -5.51 5.35
N LYS A 90 4.73 -5.77 6.61
CA LYS A 90 3.85 -6.41 7.59
C LYS A 90 2.83 -5.45 8.19
N SER A 91 2.99 -4.15 8.02
CA SER A 91 2.04 -3.15 8.51
C SER A 91 0.64 -3.40 7.94
N VAL A 92 -0.38 -3.22 8.79
CA VAL A 92 -1.78 -3.40 8.41
C VAL A 92 -2.22 -2.39 7.33
N LEU A 93 -1.59 -1.21 7.28
CA LEU A 93 -1.86 -0.14 6.31
C LEU A 93 -1.68 -0.59 4.87
N TYR A 94 -0.80 -1.56 4.66
CA TYR A 94 -0.42 -2.03 3.33
C TYR A 94 -1.13 -3.29 2.91
N ARG A 95 -1.93 -3.90 3.79
CA ARG A 95 -2.65 -5.12 3.45
C ARG A 95 -3.92 -4.76 2.67
N PRO A 96 -4.42 -5.67 1.81
CA PRO A 96 -5.71 -5.46 1.17
C PRO A 96 -6.82 -5.33 2.22
N LEU A 97 -7.80 -4.47 1.96
CA LEU A 97 -8.92 -4.24 2.88
C LEU A 97 -9.83 -5.45 2.97
N ARG A 98 -10.45 -5.70 4.12
CA ARG A 98 -11.46 -6.76 4.25
C ARG A 98 -12.72 -6.48 3.42
N ASP A 99 -13.08 -5.21 3.30
CA ASP A 99 -14.22 -4.74 2.50
C ASP A 99 -13.84 -3.41 1.85
N LEU A 100 -14.11 -3.26 0.55
CA LEU A 100 -13.84 -2.04 -0.20
C LEU A 100 -14.87 -0.93 0.10
N ASN A 101 -15.98 -1.26 0.77
CA ASN A 101 -17.01 -0.31 1.20
C ASN A 101 -16.78 0.23 2.62
N GLY A 102 -15.67 -0.16 3.25
CA GLY A 102 -15.35 0.17 4.63
C GLY A 102 -16.10 -0.70 5.65
N ILE A 103 -16.02 -0.33 6.92
CA ILE A 103 -16.65 -1.05 8.02
C ILE A 103 -18.12 -0.63 8.13
N PRO A 104 -19.09 -1.56 8.23
CA PRO A 104 -20.49 -1.21 8.43
C PRO A 104 -20.68 -0.25 9.61
N GLY A 105 -21.37 0.87 9.36
CA GLY A 105 -21.60 1.93 10.34
C GLY A 105 -20.48 2.96 10.47
N ALA A 106 -19.26 2.72 9.95
CA ALA A 106 -18.16 3.67 10.09
C ALA A 106 -18.40 5.01 9.40
N LYS A 107 -19.27 5.06 8.37
CA LYS A 107 -19.66 6.29 7.66
C LYS A 107 -20.28 7.37 8.57
N SER A 108 -20.82 6.98 9.73
CA SER A 108 -21.35 7.94 10.71
C SER A 108 -20.28 8.46 11.69
N LEU A 109 -19.08 7.89 11.68
CA LEU A 109 -17.98 8.31 12.56
C LEU A 109 -17.29 9.56 11.99
N VAL A 110 -17.22 10.59 12.81
CA VAL A 110 -16.40 11.78 12.57
C VAL A 110 -15.29 11.78 13.60
N VAL A 111 -14.06 11.53 13.15
CA VAL A 111 -12.87 11.34 13.99
C VAL A 111 -12.06 12.63 14.02
N CYS A 112 -11.72 13.10 15.23
CA CYS A 112 -10.72 14.16 15.43
C CYS A 112 -9.47 13.54 16.05
N LEU A 113 -8.30 14.04 15.65
CA LEU A 113 -7.01 13.61 16.19
C LEU A 113 -6.32 14.74 16.92
N THR A 114 -5.75 14.45 18.08
CA THR A 114 -4.93 15.39 18.87
C THR A 114 -3.68 14.68 19.38
N GLY A 115 -2.57 15.40 19.51
CA GLY A 115 -1.32 14.85 20.06
C GLY A 115 -0.45 14.00 19.10
N TYR A 116 -0.95 13.67 17.90
CA TYR A 116 -0.19 12.96 16.86
C TYR A 116 0.34 13.92 15.81
N GLN A 117 1.56 13.69 15.32
CA GLN A 117 2.25 14.53 14.35
C GLN A 117 2.82 13.69 13.20
N HIS A 118 3.18 14.37 12.10
CA HIS A 118 3.89 13.77 10.96
C HIS A 118 3.27 12.45 10.48
N GLN A 119 4.07 11.39 10.30
CA GLN A 119 3.63 10.12 9.74
C GLN A 119 2.51 9.47 10.55
N ASP A 120 2.57 9.52 11.88
CA ASP A 120 1.52 8.93 12.72
C ASP A 120 0.17 9.60 12.47
N ARG A 121 0.17 10.91 12.23
CA ARG A 121 -1.06 11.65 11.89
C ARG A 121 -1.60 11.21 10.54
N GLU A 122 -0.75 11.11 9.52
CA GLU A 122 -1.16 10.73 8.17
C GLU A 122 -1.63 9.27 8.11
N ASP A 123 -0.95 8.36 8.84
CA ASP A 123 -1.33 6.95 8.95
C ASP A 123 -2.71 6.80 9.60
N ILE A 124 -2.99 7.53 10.69
CA ILE A 124 -4.30 7.47 11.34
C ILE A 124 -5.39 8.06 10.44
N MET A 125 -5.10 9.17 9.74
CA MET A 125 -6.04 9.73 8.75
C MET A 125 -6.35 8.72 7.64
N MET A 126 -5.33 8.04 7.12
CA MET A 126 -5.50 6.98 6.13
C MET A 126 -6.33 5.82 6.69
N MET A 127 -6.09 5.36 7.92
CA MET A 127 -6.92 4.31 8.53
C MET A 127 -8.39 4.70 8.65
N VAL A 128 -8.68 5.96 9.03
CA VAL A 128 -10.04 6.49 9.12
C VAL A 128 -10.71 6.50 7.74
N ASP A 129 -9.99 6.89 6.69
CA ASP A 129 -10.51 6.86 5.33
C ASP A 129 -10.78 5.42 4.84
N LEU A 130 -9.81 4.52 5.04
CA LEU A 130 -9.92 3.10 4.64
C LEU A 130 -11.06 2.36 5.36
N MET A 131 -11.36 2.72 6.61
CA MET A 131 -12.51 2.15 7.33
C MET A 131 -13.85 2.76 6.87
N GLY A 132 -13.85 3.81 6.03
CA GLY A 132 -15.03 4.51 5.54
C GLY A 132 -15.56 5.59 6.49
N GLY A 133 -14.76 6.04 7.46
CA GLY A 133 -15.09 7.15 8.36
C GLY A 133 -14.77 8.51 7.77
N GLN A 134 -15.04 9.57 8.54
CA GLN A 134 -14.72 10.95 8.17
C GLN A 134 -13.75 11.55 9.17
N PHE A 135 -12.81 12.35 8.69
CA PHE A 135 -11.89 13.09 9.53
C PHE A 135 -12.38 14.54 9.70
N SER A 136 -12.46 15.04 10.94
CA SER A 136 -12.82 16.43 11.19
C SER A 136 -11.64 17.37 10.93
N LYS A 137 -11.94 18.65 10.66
CA LYS A 137 -10.90 19.69 10.79
C LYS A 137 -10.33 19.65 12.22
N PRO A 138 -9.07 20.05 12.43
CA PRO A 138 -8.49 20.13 13.76
C PRO A 138 -9.43 20.89 14.70
N LEU A 139 -9.65 20.36 15.90
CA LEU A 139 -10.33 21.12 16.95
C LEU A 139 -9.46 22.34 17.26
N VAL A 140 -9.87 23.49 16.74
CA VAL A 140 -9.31 24.78 17.11
C VAL A 140 -9.92 25.10 18.48
N ALA A 141 -9.11 25.04 19.52
CA ALA A 141 -9.47 25.49 20.86
C ALA A 141 -9.62 27.02 20.89
#